data_AF-C1DCL6-F1
#
_entry.id   AF-C1DCL6-F1
#
_cell.length_a   1.000
_cell.length_b   1.000
_cell.length_c   1.000
_cell.angle_alpha   90.00
_cell.angle_beta   90.00
_cell.angle_gamma   90.00
#
_symmetry.space_group_name_H-M   'P 1'
#
loop_
_entity.id
_entity.type
_entity.pdbx_description
1 polymer ?
#
loop_
_entity_poly.entity_id
_entity_poly.type
_entity_poly.pdbx_seq_one_letter_code
_entity_poly.pdbx_strand_id
1 'polypeptide(L)'
;MQKKYFATKPDKQKAHSSKNPGRFHTMPQRTLTSTELEQLVLGACLLGGGGGGPLSGAQPLLDYLRRNRLTVTLAGLADLPADTPGAVVAGIGAPNAASQSGDFTEAPLNAFRRYAKLLDTPPGAVLPAEVGAMNSLIPAVVAAQTGLPLIDADSAGRALPTLNLAAFNLAAPPSPLLLANQPAAGQEGVSITLNAANASQTDSLVRANLSATDDTGYSLFGSVGAFSTWALTPAQLAHSSVTGSTSRAIRLGAALRRVQTEGGDAVAAVRTALDGQLTVLAQGTIRAVETERSRRL
;
A
#
# COMPACT_ATOMS: atom_id res chain seq x y z
N MET A 1 14.01 -5.12 -63.94
CA MET A 1 13.57 -6.51 -63.62
C MET A 1 13.12 -6.56 -62.17
N GLN A 2 11.94 -7.15 -61.95
CA GLN A 2 11.22 -7.25 -60.68
C GLN A 2 12.02 -7.94 -59.56
N LYS A 3 11.87 -7.48 -58.31
CA LYS A 3 11.60 -8.37 -57.17
C LYS A 3 10.59 -7.68 -56.24
N LYS A 4 9.37 -8.25 -56.24
CA LYS A 4 8.22 -7.89 -55.41
C LYS A 4 8.51 -8.32 -53.96
N TYR A 5 8.37 -7.40 -53.01
CA TYR A 5 8.23 -7.76 -51.60
C TYR A 5 6.83 -8.32 -51.38
N PHE A 6 6.75 -9.61 -51.07
CA PHE A 6 5.51 -10.24 -50.62
C PHE A 6 5.25 -9.85 -49.17
N ALA A 7 4.25 -9.01 -48.95
CA ALA A 7 3.65 -8.82 -47.64
C ALA A 7 2.85 -10.08 -47.27
N THR A 8 3.29 -10.80 -46.25
CA THR A 8 2.51 -11.86 -45.61
C THR A 8 1.42 -11.21 -44.76
N LYS A 9 0.15 -11.56 -45.04
CA LYS A 9 -0.98 -11.17 -44.21
C LYS A 9 -0.82 -11.82 -42.81
N PRO A 10 -0.97 -11.08 -41.70
CA PRO A 10 -1.08 -11.72 -40.41
C PRO A 10 -2.43 -12.47 -40.31
N ASP A 11 -2.35 -13.67 -39.76
CA ASP A 11 -3.47 -14.58 -39.49
C ASP A 11 -4.59 -13.89 -38.71
N LYS A 12 -5.82 -14.16 -39.13
CA LYS A 12 -7.02 -13.86 -38.33
C LYS A 12 -7.02 -14.79 -37.10
N GLN A 13 -6.30 -14.40 -36.06
CA GLN A 13 -6.53 -14.96 -34.74
C GLN A 13 -7.93 -14.56 -34.28
N LYS A 14 -8.74 -15.59 -34.02
CA LYS A 14 -10.08 -15.50 -33.47
C LYS A 14 -10.04 -14.62 -32.23
N ALA A 15 -10.81 -13.54 -32.27
CA ALA A 15 -11.06 -12.70 -31.10
C ALA A 15 -11.63 -13.57 -29.98
N HIS A 16 -10.82 -13.84 -28.95
CA HIS A 16 -11.36 -14.23 -27.67
C HIS A 16 -12.20 -13.06 -27.17
N SER A 17 -13.51 -13.30 -27.07
CA SER A 17 -14.49 -12.44 -26.43
C SER A 17 -13.91 -11.91 -25.11
N SER A 18 -13.54 -10.63 -25.14
CA SER A 18 -13.20 -9.84 -23.97
C SER A 18 -14.41 -9.87 -23.05
N LYS A 19 -14.24 -10.48 -21.88
CA LYS A 19 -15.21 -10.42 -20.79
C LYS A 19 -15.39 -8.95 -20.40
N ASN A 20 -16.61 -8.47 -20.62
CA ASN A 20 -17.23 -7.25 -20.10
C ASN A 20 -16.37 -6.41 -19.12
N PRO A 21 -15.88 -5.21 -19.50
CA PRO A 21 -14.98 -4.40 -18.67
C PRO A 21 -15.65 -3.71 -17.46
N GLY A 22 -16.92 -4.04 -17.16
CA GLY A 22 -17.72 -3.37 -16.13
C GLY A 22 -18.18 -4.23 -14.95
N ARG A 23 -17.70 -5.48 -14.81
CA ARG A 23 -18.05 -6.31 -13.64
C ARG A 23 -16.90 -6.32 -12.64
N PHE A 24 -17.02 -5.46 -11.62
CA PHE A 24 -16.18 -5.51 -10.43
C PHE A 24 -16.19 -6.91 -9.83
N HIS A 25 -15.05 -7.32 -9.25
CA HIS A 25 -15.07 -8.42 -8.30
C HIS A 25 -15.86 -7.94 -7.07
N THR A 26 -17.15 -8.28 -7.02
CA THR A 26 -17.99 -7.98 -5.87
C THR A 26 -17.58 -8.93 -4.75
N MET A 27 -17.07 -8.39 -3.66
CA MET A 27 -16.86 -9.15 -2.43
C MET A 27 -17.70 -8.52 -1.35
N PRO A 28 -18.50 -9.31 -0.61
CA PRO A 28 -19.24 -8.78 0.51
C PRO A 28 -18.27 -8.30 1.58
N GLN A 29 -18.63 -7.21 2.24
CA GLN A 29 -17.94 -6.72 3.42
C GLN A 29 -17.74 -7.84 4.45
N ARG A 30 -16.53 -7.96 4.98
CA ARG A 30 -16.20 -9.00 5.98
C ARG A 30 -15.16 -8.52 6.99
N THR A 31 -15.24 -9.03 8.20
CA THR A 31 -14.24 -8.77 9.24
C THR A 31 -13.02 -9.68 9.02
N LEU A 32 -11.82 -9.11 9.08
CA LEU A 32 -10.57 -9.85 9.04
C LEU A 32 -10.27 -10.44 10.42
N THR A 33 -9.88 -11.71 10.44
CA THR A 33 -9.40 -12.36 11.67
C THR A 33 -7.95 -11.96 12.00
N SER A 34 -7.51 -12.17 13.25
CA SER A 34 -6.09 -11.96 13.62
C SER A 34 -5.14 -12.79 12.74
N THR A 35 -5.52 -14.02 12.39
CA THR A 35 -4.72 -14.87 11.51
C THR A 35 -4.63 -14.30 10.10
N GLU A 36 -5.72 -13.76 9.56
CA GLU A 36 -5.70 -13.13 8.24
C GLU A 36 -4.88 -11.84 8.23
N LEU A 37 -4.83 -11.08 9.33
CA LEU A 37 -3.95 -9.91 9.44
C LEU A 37 -2.46 -10.33 9.46
N GLU A 38 -2.11 -11.43 10.12
CA GLU A 38 -0.75 -12.00 10.03
C GLU A 38 -0.42 -12.49 8.62
N GLN A 39 -1.38 -13.14 7.96
CA GLN A 39 -1.23 -13.60 6.57
C GLN A 39 -1.11 -12.41 5.61
N LEU A 40 -1.87 -11.33 5.81
CA LEU A 40 -1.76 -10.09 5.05
C LEU A 40 -0.32 -9.58 5.11
N VAL A 41 0.27 -9.47 6.31
CA VAL A 41 1.65 -9.00 6.48
C VAL A 41 2.65 -9.88 5.71
N LEU A 42 2.54 -11.20 5.84
CA LEU A 42 3.46 -12.15 5.21
C LEU A 42 3.36 -12.12 3.67
N GLY A 43 2.15 -12.16 3.13
CA GLY A 43 1.94 -12.11 1.68
C GLY A 43 2.26 -10.74 1.10
N ALA A 44 1.92 -9.66 1.80
CA ALA A 44 2.26 -8.30 1.38
C ALA A 44 3.77 -8.05 1.38
N CYS A 45 4.54 -8.67 2.30
CA CYS A 45 5.99 -8.62 2.26
C CYS A 45 6.56 -9.19 0.95
N LEU A 46 6.00 -10.32 0.47
CA LEU A 46 6.45 -10.93 -0.79
C LEU A 46 6.05 -10.07 -2.00
N LEU A 47 4.79 -9.62 -2.04
CA LEU A 47 4.26 -8.79 -3.14
C LEU A 47 4.89 -7.39 -3.18
N GLY A 48 5.34 -6.87 -2.04
CA GLY A 48 6.00 -5.57 -1.94
C GLY A 48 7.31 -5.49 -2.74
N GLY A 49 7.89 -6.63 -3.13
CA GLY A 49 9.07 -6.66 -4.00
C GLY A 49 10.29 -5.96 -3.39
N GLY A 50 10.45 -6.03 -2.07
CA GLY A 50 11.55 -5.43 -1.30
C GLY A 50 11.24 -4.08 -0.65
N GLY A 51 10.05 -3.49 -0.88
CA GLY A 51 9.61 -2.23 -0.26
C GLY A 51 8.37 -2.35 0.63
N GLY A 52 7.79 -1.20 0.99
CA GLY A 52 6.51 -1.10 1.70
C GLY A 52 6.53 -1.41 3.20
N GLY A 53 7.72 -1.25 3.77
CA GLY A 53 7.99 -1.36 5.20
C GLY A 53 8.53 -2.75 5.59
N PRO A 54 9.45 -2.81 6.56
CA PRO A 54 10.02 -4.07 7.04
C PRO A 54 9.00 -4.91 7.80
N LEU A 55 9.14 -6.24 7.73
CA LEU A 55 8.32 -7.19 8.52
C LEU A 55 8.38 -6.91 10.02
N SER A 56 9.54 -6.51 10.54
CA SER A 56 9.73 -6.19 11.96
C SER A 56 8.85 -5.05 12.45
N GLY A 57 8.56 -4.05 11.60
CA GLY A 57 7.68 -2.93 11.93
C GLY A 57 6.18 -3.27 11.88
N ALA A 58 5.80 -4.43 11.34
CA ALA A 58 4.39 -4.84 11.30
C ALA A 58 3.92 -5.47 12.62
N GLN A 59 4.81 -6.09 13.40
CA GLN A 59 4.44 -6.78 14.64
C GLN A 59 3.82 -5.84 15.69
N PRO A 60 4.38 -4.65 15.99
CA PRO A 60 3.77 -3.72 16.95
C PRO A 60 2.35 -3.29 16.56
N LEU A 61 2.09 -3.08 15.26
CA LEU A 61 0.76 -2.76 14.72
C LEU A 61 -0.24 -3.92 14.92
N LEU A 62 0.18 -5.17 14.68
CA LEU A 62 -0.64 -6.34 14.98
C LEU A 62 -0.96 -6.45 16.47
N ASP A 63 0.04 -6.21 17.32
CA ASP A 63 -0.12 -6.25 18.77
C ASP A 63 -1.02 -5.12 19.27
N TYR A 64 -0.98 -3.95 18.64
CA TYR A 64 -1.93 -2.87 18.91
C TYR A 64 -3.37 -3.29 18.60
N LEU A 65 -3.63 -3.88 17.42
CA LEU A 65 -4.97 -4.37 17.06
C LEU A 65 -5.48 -5.42 18.05
N ARG A 66 -4.63 -6.39 18.43
CA ARG A 66 -4.97 -7.45 19.39
C ARG A 66 -5.22 -6.89 20.80
N ARG A 67 -4.30 -6.09 21.33
CA ARG A 67 -4.39 -5.53 22.70
C ARG A 67 -5.64 -4.69 22.89
N ASN A 68 -6.02 -3.92 21.86
CA ASN A 68 -7.20 -3.04 21.90
C ASN A 68 -8.48 -3.71 21.37
N ARG A 69 -8.43 -4.99 20.99
CA ARG A 69 -9.57 -5.75 20.43
C ARG A 69 -10.24 -5.04 19.25
N LEU A 70 -9.44 -4.39 18.42
CA LEU A 70 -9.91 -3.65 17.26
C LEU A 70 -10.17 -4.59 16.08
N THR A 71 -11.25 -4.34 15.37
CA THR A 71 -11.67 -5.13 14.21
C THR A 71 -11.41 -4.36 12.92
N VAL A 72 -10.81 -5.03 11.94
CA VAL A 72 -10.65 -4.48 10.59
C VAL A 72 -11.72 -5.08 9.70
N THR A 73 -12.50 -4.22 9.06
CA THR A 73 -13.48 -4.66 8.06
C THR A 73 -12.91 -4.43 6.66
N LEU A 74 -12.84 -5.48 5.84
CA LEU A 74 -12.45 -5.42 4.45
C LEU A 74 -13.70 -5.30 3.55
N ALA A 75 -13.67 -4.38 2.59
CA ALA A 75 -14.78 -4.14 1.66
C ALA A 75 -14.28 -3.97 0.21
N GLY A 76 -15.14 -4.26 -0.77
CA GLY A 76 -14.88 -3.99 -2.17
C GLY A 76 -15.26 -2.55 -2.55
N LEU A 77 -14.86 -2.12 -3.76
CA LEU A 77 -15.24 -0.78 -4.27
C LEU A 77 -16.76 -0.59 -4.38
N ALA A 78 -17.50 -1.66 -4.66
CA ALA A 78 -18.95 -1.62 -4.83
C ALA A 78 -19.71 -1.41 -3.50
N ASP A 79 -19.04 -1.59 -2.35
CA ASP A 79 -19.63 -1.39 -1.02
C ASP A 79 -19.57 0.08 -0.58
N LEU A 80 -18.80 0.92 -1.28
CA LEU A 80 -18.67 2.35 -1.00
C LEU A 80 -19.73 3.14 -1.78
N PRO A 81 -20.47 4.08 -1.16
CA PRO A 81 -21.44 4.90 -1.88
C PRO A 81 -20.80 5.68 -3.02
N ALA A 82 -21.52 5.84 -4.13
CA ALA A 82 -20.99 6.36 -5.39
C ALA A 82 -20.27 7.72 -5.27
N ASP A 83 -20.80 8.61 -4.42
CA ASP A 83 -20.27 9.98 -4.24
C ASP A 83 -19.44 10.14 -2.95
N THR A 84 -19.19 9.04 -2.24
CA THR A 84 -18.37 9.05 -1.03
C THR A 84 -16.94 8.65 -1.38
N PRO A 85 -15.94 9.52 -1.20
CA PRO A 85 -14.56 9.15 -1.47
C PRO A 85 -14.06 8.20 -0.38
N GLY A 86 -13.10 7.35 -0.73
CA GLY A 86 -12.16 6.83 0.26
C GLY A 86 -10.87 7.64 0.20
N ALA A 87 -10.10 7.65 1.29
CA ALA A 87 -8.81 8.34 1.35
C ALA A 87 -7.66 7.37 1.60
N VAL A 88 -6.54 7.63 0.93
CA VAL A 88 -5.34 6.81 0.98
C VAL A 88 -4.52 7.14 2.21
N VAL A 89 -4.02 6.11 2.91
CA VAL A 89 -3.11 6.23 4.05
C VAL A 89 -1.91 5.32 3.87
N ALA A 90 -0.71 5.83 4.17
CA ALA A 90 0.52 5.03 4.24
C ALA A 90 1.60 5.68 5.11
N GLY A 91 2.58 4.87 5.51
CA GLY A 91 3.85 5.33 6.06
C GLY A 91 4.87 5.63 4.95
N ILE A 92 5.73 6.62 5.20
CA ILE A 92 6.81 7.04 4.30
C ILE A 92 8.05 7.43 5.12
N GLY A 93 9.22 7.01 4.67
CA GLY A 93 10.47 7.31 5.38
C GLY A 93 11.58 6.32 5.15
N ALA A 94 12.64 6.45 5.95
CA ALA A 94 13.79 5.56 5.90
C ALA A 94 13.44 4.19 6.50
N PRO A 95 13.77 3.05 5.84
CA PRO A 95 13.46 1.71 6.37
C PRO A 95 14.02 1.44 7.79
N ASN A 96 15.20 1.98 8.09
CA ASN A 96 15.81 1.86 9.41
C ASN A 96 15.00 2.60 10.48
N ALA A 97 14.52 3.81 10.19
CA ALA A 97 13.66 4.57 11.09
C ALA A 97 12.29 3.89 11.25
N ALA A 98 11.70 3.40 10.16
CA ALA A 98 10.44 2.65 10.20
C ALA A 98 10.53 1.39 11.09
N SER A 99 11.67 0.70 11.08
CA SER A 99 11.91 -0.47 11.96
C SER A 99 11.91 -0.13 13.45
N GLN A 100 12.17 1.13 13.80
CA GLN A 100 12.27 1.64 15.17
C GLN A 100 11.02 2.44 15.58
N SER A 101 10.01 2.53 14.71
CA SER A 101 8.86 3.43 14.89
C SER A 101 7.83 2.98 15.93
N GLY A 102 8.04 1.82 16.56
CA GLY A 102 7.15 1.27 17.59
C GLY A 102 5.76 0.98 17.04
N ASP A 103 4.74 1.36 17.80
CA ASP A 103 3.33 1.10 17.43
C ASP A 103 2.87 1.93 16.22
N PHE A 104 3.49 3.08 15.91
CA PHE A 104 3.22 3.93 14.73
C PHE A 104 1.73 4.12 14.37
N THR A 105 0.87 4.31 15.39
CA THR A 105 -0.59 4.31 15.23
C THR A 105 -1.22 5.70 15.23
N GLU A 106 -0.56 6.70 15.81
CA GLU A 106 -1.12 8.05 15.92
C GLU A 106 -0.80 8.89 14.69
N ALA A 107 0.40 8.75 14.12
CA ALA A 107 0.78 9.43 12.88
C ALA A 107 -0.23 9.20 11.74
N PRO A 108 -0.55 7.95 11.34
CA PRO A 108 -1.47 7.72 10.23
C PRO A 108 -2.91 8.13 10.56
N LEU A 109 -3.35 7.98 11.82
CA LEU A 109 -4.67 8.42 12.26
C LEU A 109 -4.81 9.95 12.21
N ASN A 110 -3.80 10.67 12.69
CA ASN A 110 -3.75 12.12 12.66
C ASN A 110 -3.71 12.62 11.21
N ALA A 111 -2.95 11.95 10.35
CA ALA A 111 -2.90 12.26 8.93
C ALA A 111 -4.29 12.12 8.29
N PHE A 112 -4.96 10.99 8.50
CA PHE A 112 -6.30 10.74 7.96
C PHE A 112 -7.35 11.73 8.49
N ARG A 113 -7.40 11.95 9.81
CA ARG A 113 -8.39 12.85 10.44
C ARG A 113 -8.22 14.30 10.02
N ARG A 114 -6.98 14.80 9.93
CA ARG A 114 -6.74 16.18 9.49
C ARG A 114 -6.98 16.31 7.99
N TYR A 115 -6.62 15.32 7.18
CA TYR A 115 -6.94 15.30 5.75
C TYR A 115 -8.46 15.33 5.49
N ALA A 116 -9.24 14.54 6.23
CA ALA A 116 -10.69 14.53 6.13
C ALA A 116 -11.33 15.91 6.39
N LYS A 117 -10.72 16.75 7.23
CA LYS A 117 -11.18 18.13 7.49
C LYS A 117 -10.87 19.11 6.36
N LEU A 118 -10.01 18.75 5.42
CA LEU A 118 -9.68 19.55 4.23
C LEU A 118 -10.63 19.28 3.06
N LEU A 119 -11.48 18.25 3.16
CA LEU A 119 -12.36 17.80 2.09
C LEU A 119 -13.78 18.31 2.31
N ASP A 120 -14.47 18.64 1.23
CA ASP A 120 -15.90 18.98 1.27
C ASP A 120 -16.76 17.78 1.69
N THR A 121 -16.38 16.58 1.22
CA THR A 121 -17.00 15.31 1.61
C THR A 121 -15.99 14.46 2.38
N PRO A 122 -16.26 14.11 3.65
CA PRO A 122 -15.33 13.29 4.43
C PRO A 122 -15.21 11.87 3.84
N PRO A 123 -14.05 11.21 3.98
CA PRO A 123 -13.87 9.86 3.45
C PRO A 123 -14.74 8.83 4.18
N GLY A 124 -15.40 7.97 3.42
CA GLY A 124 -16.20 6.85 3.95
C GLY A 124 -15.43 5.52 4.04
N ALA A 125 -14.17 5.50 3.60
CA ALA A 125 -13.30 4.32 3.66
C ALA A 125 -11.82 4.71 3.70
N VAL A 126 -10.99 3.77 4.14
CA VAL A 126 -9.53 3.88 4.14
C VAL A 126 -8.96 3.03 3.01
N LEU A 127 -8.01 3.59 2.26
CA LEU A 127 -7.30 2.89 1.20
C LEU A 127 -5.82 2.71 1.54
N PRO A 128 -5.25 1.52 1.30
CA PRO A 128 -3.81 1.37 1.17
C PRO A 128 -3.26 2.17 -0.02
N ALA A 129 -2.10 2.81 0.17
CA ALA A 129 -1.36 3.38 -0.97
C ALA A 129 -0.77 2.28 -1.86
N GLU A 130 -0.31 1.19 -1.24
CA GLU A 130 0.49 0.16 -1.87
C GLU A 130 0.40 -1.16 -1.08
N VAL A 131 0.89 -2.25 -1.67
CA VAL A 131 1.10 -3.51 -0.95
C VAL A 131 2.50 -3.55 -0.36
N GLY A 132 2.58 -3.68 0.96
CA GLY A 132 3.80 -3.87 1.73
C GLY A 132 3.52 -4.35 3.15
N ALA A 133 4.52 -4.91 3.84
CA ALA A 133 4.29 -5.50 5.17
C ALA A 133 3.70 -4.48 6.16
N MET A 134 4.26 -3.26 6.23
CA MET A 134 3.67 -2.19 7.03
C MET A 134 2.59 -1.43 6.28
N ASN A 135 2.79 -1.10 5.01
CA ASN A 135 1.85 -0.25 4.26
C ASN A 135 0.52 -0.93 3.87
N SER A 136 0.37 -2.24 4.11
CA SER A 136 -0.93 -2.90 4.13
C SER A 136 -1.61 -2.88 5.50
N LEU A 137 -0.83 -2.78 6.58
CA LEU A 137 -1.31 -2.86 7.96
C LEU A 137 -1.57 -1.49 8.59
N ILE A 138 -0.77 -0.47 8.27
CA ILE A 138 -0.99 0.93 8.65
C ILE A 138 -2.41 1.41 8.29
N PRO A 139 -2.88 1.30 7.03
CA PRO A 139 -4.25 1.69 6.68
C PRO A 139 -5.29 0.79 7.37
N ALA A 140 -4.99 -0.49 7.61
CA ALA A 140 -5.88 -1.38 8.36
C ALA A 140 -6.05 -0.92 9.82
N VAL A 141 -4.98 -0.44 10.46
CA VAL A 141 -5.05 0.15 11.81
C VAL A 141 -5.91 1.40 11.82
N VAL A 142 -5.75 2.30 10.86
CA VAL A 142 -6.60 3.50 10.75
C VAL A 142 -8.07 3.14 10.51
N ALA A 143 -8.34 2.15 9.64
CA ALA A 143 -9.69 1.62 9.43
C ALA A 143 -10.30 1.13 10.75
N ALA A 144 -9.54 0.36 11.53
CA ALA A 144 -9.99 -0.15 12.83
C ALA A 144 -10.22 0.98 13.86
N GLN A 145 -9.35 1.99 13.89
CA GLN A 145 -9.46 3.14 14.81
C GLN A 145 -10.62 4.08 14.48
N THR A 146 -11.02 4.15 13.21
CA THR A 146 -12.10 5.03 12.73
C THR A 146 -13.44 4.31 12.59
N GLY A 147 -13.43 2.97 12.59
CA GLY A 147 -14.61 2.16 12.30
C GLY A 147 -14.99 2.13 10.81
N LEU A 148 -14.17 2.72 9.93
CA LEU A 148 -14.39 2.71 8.49
C LEU A 148 -13.87 1.41 7.86
N PRO A 149 -14.43 0.97 6.73
CA PRO A 149 -13.89 -0.18 6.01
C PRO A 149 -12.53 0.14 5.37
N LEU A 150 -11.65 -0.86 5.35
CA LEU A 150 -10.48 -0.93 4.51
C LEU A 150 -10.90 -1.42 3.12
N ILE A 151 -10.58 -0.67 2.07
CA ILE A 151 -10.86 -1.09 0.70
C ILE A 151 -9.84 -2.13 0.24
N ASP A 152 -10.32 -3.21 -0.37
CA ASP A 152 -9.50 -4.23 -1.03
C ASP A 152 -9.00 -3.75 -2.40
N ALA A 153 -8.16 -2.72 -2.37
CA ALA A 153 -7.45 -2.19 -3.52
C ALA A 153 -6.23 -1.39 -3.06
N ASP A 154 -5.26 -1.22 -3.94
CA ASP A 154 -4.14 -0.30 -3.75
C ASP A 154 -3.78 0.35 -5.10
N SER A 155 -2.72 1.16 -5.14
CA SER A 155 -2.35 1.86 -6.38
C SER A 155 -1.49 1.05 -7.35
N ALA A 156 -0.86 -0.07 -6.93
CA ALA A 156 0.14 -0.73 -7.77
C ALA A 156 0.19 -2.27 -7.66
N GLY A 157 -0.42 -2.88 -6.64
CA GLY A 157 -0.29 -4.29 -6.32
C GLY A 157 1.10 -4.68 -5.80
N ARG A 158 1.96 -3.70 -5.51
CA ARG A 158 3.34 -3.80 -5.03
C ARG A 158 3.74 -2.51 -4.31
N ALA A 159 4.92 -2.46 -3.70
CA ALA A 159 5.43 -1.23 -3.09
C ALA A 159 5.87 -0.18 -4.15
N LEU A 160 5.71 1.10 -3.79
CA LEU A 160 6.04 2.27 -4.57
C LEU A 160 7.39 2.87 -4.13
N PRO A 161 8.35 3.04 -5.05
CA PRO A 161 9.53 3.86 -4.80
C PRO A 161 9.22 5.34 -4.60
N THR A 162 8.23 5.87 -5.33
CA THR A 162 7.81 7.28 -5.31
C THR A 162 6.31 7.42 -5.56
N LEU A 163 5.70 8.51 -5.09
CA LEU A 163 4.26 8.78 -5.29
C LEU A 163 3.87 8.88 -6.77
N ASN A 164 4.81 9.19 -7.67
CA ASN A 164 4.56 9.27 -9.12
C ASN A 164 4.08 7.95 -9.71
N LEU A 165 4.46 6.81 -9.12
CA LEU A 165 4.15 5.48 -9.64
C LEU A 165 2.79 4.94 -9.17
N ALA A 166 2.06 5.70 -8.34
CA ALA A 166 0.72 5.32 -7.92
C ALA A 166 -0.27 5.48 -9.08
N ALA A 167 -1.02 4.41 -9.41
CA ALA A 167 -2.09 4.48 -10.42
C ALA A 167 -3.20 5.50 -10.07
N PHE A 168 -3.32 5.88 -8.79
CA PHE A 168 -4.21 6.95 -8.34
C PHE A 168 -3.98 8.29 -9.06
N ASN A 169 -2.75 8.55 -9.55
CA ASN A 169 -2.44 9.73 -10.36
C ASN A 169 -3.17 9.79 -11.70
N LEU A 170 -3.74 8.67 -12.17
CA LEU A 170 -4.61 8.66 -13.36
C LEU A 170 -5.95 9.35 -13.10
N ALA A 171 -6.40 9.39 -11.84
CA ALA A 171 -7.66 10.02 -11.44
C ALA A 171 -7.45 11.43 -10.85
N ALA A 172 -6.44 11.60 -9.98
CA ALA A 172 -6.13 12.88 -9.36
C ALA A 172 -4.68 12.95 -8.86
N PRO A 173 -4.05 14.14 -8.82
CA PRO A 173 -2.76 14.30 -8.16
C PRO A 173 -2.88 14.06 -6.64
N PRO A 174 -1.79 13.76 -5.93
CA PRO A 174 -1.80 13.59 -4.47
C PRO A 174 -2.00 14.90 -3.70
N SER A 175 -2.26 16.02 -4.36
CA SER A 175 -2.46 17.29 -3.67
C SER A 175 -3.95 17.50 -3.39
N PRO A 176 -4.34 17.98 -2.20
CA PRO A 176 -3.49 18.18 -1.02
C PRO A 176 -3.00 16.84 -0.42
N LEU A 177 -1.79 16.83 0.13
CA LEU A 177 -1.29 15.72 0.96
C LEU A 177 -1.10 16.22 2.38
N LEU A 178 -1.63 15.47 3.35
CA LEU A 178 -1.39 15.75 4.75
C LEU A 178 -0.37 14.77 5.33
N LEU A 179 0.75 15.28 5.83
CA LEU A 179 1.84 14.54 6.44
C LEU A 179 1.81 14.75 7.96
N ALA A 180 2.01 13.70 8.75
CA ALA A 180 2.05 13.77 10.21
C ALA A 180 3.17 12.88 10.79
N ASN A 181 3.72 13.30 11.93
CA ASN A 181 4.71 12.51 12.67
C ASN A 181 4.03 11.57 13.68
N GLN A 182 4.80 10.60 14.18
CA GLN A 182 4.42 9.88 15.39
C GLN A 182 4.85 10.74 16.59
N PRO A 183 3.92 11.31 17.36
CA PRO A 183 4.28 12.11 18.52
C PRO A 183 4.96 11.24 19.59
N ALA A 184 5.78 11.88 20.41
CA ALA A 184 6.18 11.30 21.69
C ALA A 184 4.94 11.11 22.58
N ALA A 185 4.95 10.10 23.44
CA ALA A 185 3.82 9.76 24.28
C ALA A 185 3.34 10.99 25.10
N GLY A 186 2.05 11.31 24.97
CA GLY A 186 1.43 12.44 25.68
C GLY A 186 1.71 13.83 25.09
N GLN A 187 2.35 13.92 23.92
CA GLN A 187 2.59 15.17 23.21
C GLN A 187 1.65 15.33 22.00
N GLU A 188 1.41 16.57 21.57
CA GLU A 188 0.72 16.81 20.30
C GLU A 188 1.65 16.55 19.12
N GLY A 189 1.14 15.90 18.07
CA GLY A 189 1.89 15.65 16.85
C GLY A 189 2.01 16.88 15.95
N VAL A 190 3.07 16.90 15.16
CA VAL A 190 3.28 17.86 14.07
C VAL A 190 2.57 17.36 12.82
N SER A 191 1.94 18.27 12.09
CA SER A 191 1.34 17.97 10.78
C SER A 191 1.62 19.06 9.77
N ILE A 192 1.78 18.69 8.50
CA ILE A 192 2.02 19.60 7.39
C ILE A 192 1.02 19.28 6.28
N THR A 193 0.35 20.31 5.76
CA THR A 193 -0.44 20.19 4.52
C THR A 193 0.43 20.67 3.36
N LEU A 194 0.63 19.80 2.39
CA LEU A 194 1.39 20.09 1.19
C LEU A 194 0.44 20.26 0.01
N ASN A 195 0.57 21.40 -0.66
CA ASN A 195 -0.10 21.68 -1.93
C ASN A 195 0.97 21.81 -3.01
N ALA A 196 0.92 20.94 -4.01
CA ALA A 196 1.92 20.90 -5.07
C ALA A 196 1.28 20.50 -6.40
N ALA A 197 1.89 20.91 -7.51
CA ALA A 197 1.28 20.77 -8.84
C ALA A 197 1.21 19.31 -9.32
N ASN A 198 2.10 18.44 -8.83
CA ASN A 198 2.16 17.04 -9.26
C ASN A 198 2.77 16.12 -8.18
N ALA A 199 2.68 14.81 -8.41
CA ALA A 199 3.19 13.80 -7.50
C ALA A 199 4.70 13.87 -7.27
N SER A 200 5.48 14.33 -8.24
CA SER A 200 6.94 14.41 -8.13
C SER A 200 7.38 15.49 -7.15
N GLN A 201 6.75 16.67 -7.26
CA GLN A 201 6.97 17.77 -6.32
C GLN A 201 6.47 17.39 -4.93
N THR A 202 5.29 16.76 -4.85
CA THR A 202 4.73 16.29 -3.58
C THR A 202 5.67 15.30 -2.88
N ASP A 203 6.16 14.28 -3.59
CA ASP A 203 7.10 13.27 -3.04
C ASP A 203 8.40 13.92 -2.55
N SER A 204 8.95 14.88 -3.32
CA SER A 204 10.16 15.61 -2.95
C SER A 204 9.96 16.47 -1.69
N LEU A 205 8.83 17.18 -1.60
CA LEU A 205 8.49 17.99 -0.42
C LEU A 205 8.25 17.11 0.81
N VAL A 206 7.55 15.98 0.67
CA VAL A 206 7.37 15.02 1.77
C VAL A 206 8.73 14.56 2.28
N ARG A 207 9.63 14.13 1.38
CA ARG A 207 10.97 13.64 1.77
C ARG A 207 11.83 14.71 2.43
N ALA A 208 11.75 15.96 1.96
CA ALA A 208 12.46 17.07 2.60
C ALA A 208 11.97 17.30 4.05
N ASN A 209 10.65 17.25 4.27
CA ASN A 209 10.06 17.49 5.59
C ASN A 209 10.35 16.36 6.60
N LEU A 210 10.54 15.12 6.14
CA LEU A 210 10.90 13.99 7.02
C LEU A 210 12.25 14.18 7.74
N SER A 211 13.14 15.01 7.17
CA SER A 211 14.46 15.32 7.73
C SER A 211 14.49 16.63 8.52
N ALA A 212 13.34 17.28 8.71
CA ALA A 212 13.28 18.58 9.39
C ALA A 212 13.69 18.48 10.87
N THR A 213 14.39 19.51 11.34
CA THR A 213 14.80 19.69 12.74
C THR A 213 14.40 21.08 13.23
N ASP A 214 14.16 21.23 14.53
CA ASP A 214 14.04 22.56 15.15
C ASP A 214 15.42 23.18 15.46
N ASP A 215 15.42 24.35 16.11
CA ASP A 215 16.64 25.10 16.49
C ASP A 215 17.48 24.40 17.57
N THR A 216 16.93 23.40 18.27
CA THR A 216 17.66 22.55 19.21
C THR A 216 18.31 21.33 18.55
N GLY A 217 18.01 21.11 17.26
CA GLY A 217 18.44 19.92 16.52
C GLY A 217 17.54 18.70 16.75
N TYR A 218 16.39 18.87 17.41
CA TYR A 218 15.42 17.78 17.58
C TYR A 218 14.73 17.48 16.25
N SER A 219 14.69 16.19 15.87
CA SER A 219 14.05 15.78 14.61
C SER A 219 12.53 15.75 14.76
N LEU A 220 11.84 16.53 13.94
CA LEU A 220 10.38 16.66 14.00
C LEU A 220 9.65 15.38 13.56
N PHE A 221 10.25 14.63 12.63
CA PHE A 221 9.68 13.40 12.07
C PHE A 221 10.55 12.17 12.33
N GLY A 222 11.79 12.30 12.80
CA GLY A 222 12.68 11.16 13.00
C GLY A 222 12.93 10.35 11.72
N SER A 223 12.91 10.99 10.54
CA SER A 223 13.02 10.34 9.21
C SER A 223 11.89 9.36 8.85
N VAL A 224 10.76 9.38 9.55
CA VAL A 224 9.57 8.58 9.25
C VAL A 224 8.27 9.33 9.58
N GLY A 225 7.31 9.29 8.66
CA GLY A 225 6.02 9.95 8.83
C GLY A 225 4.91 9.15 8.18
N ALA A 226 3.67 9.53 8.45
CA ALA A 226 2.52 8.96 7.78
C ALA A 226 1.78 10.06 7.03
N PHE A 227 1.17 9.70 5.90
CA PHE A 227 0.39 10.65 5.13
C PHE A 227 -1.03 10.15 4.88
N SER A 228 -1.91 11.10 4.61
CA SER A 228 -3.19 10.88 3.96
C SER A 228 -3.34 11.80 2.75
N THR A 229 -3.84 11.23 1.65
CA THR A 229 -4.04 11.94 0.37
C THR A 229 -5.08 11.17 -0.48
N TRP A 230 -5.26 11.56 -1.75
CA TRP A 230 -6.11 10.92 -2.75
C TRP A 230 -7.50 10.55 -2.19
N ALA A 231 -8.36 11.55 -2.06
CA ALA A 231 -9.79 11.34 -1.86
C ALA A 231 -10.43 10.95 -3.20
N LEU A 232 -10.69 9.65 -3.39
CA LEU A 232 -11.17 9.10 -4.66
C LEU A 232 -12.50 8.36 -4.48
N THR A 233 -13.44 8.65 -5.38
CA THR A 233 -14.74 7.96 -5.47
C THR A 233 -14.57 6.53 -6.00
N PRO A 234 -15.57 5.63 -5.80
CA PRO A 234 -15.57 4.31 -6.40
C PRO A 234 -15.34 4.30 -7.92
N ALA A 235 -15.93 5.26 -8.64
CA ALA A 235 -15.78 5.40 -10.09
C ALA A 235 -14.35 5.77 -10.49
N GLN A 236 -13.68 6.60 -9.70
CA GLN A 236 -12.26 6.93 -9.89
C GLN A 236 -11.38 5.70 -9.62
N LEU A 237 -11.58 5.06 -8.48
CA LEU A 237 -10.83 3.88 -8.07
C LEU A 237 -10.97 2.72 -9.06
N ALA A 238 -12.12 2.57 -9.71
CA ALA A 238 -12.36 1.54 -10.71
C ALA A 238 -11.32 1.51 -11.85
N HIS A 239 -10.76 2.67 -12.22
CA HIS A 239 -9.80 2.79 -13.32
C HIS A 239 -8.40 3.25 -12.87
N SER A 240 -8.23 3.57 -11.60
CA SER A 240 -6.98 4.08 -11.03
C SER A 240 -6.43 3.22 -9.89
N SER A 241 -6.85 1.96 -9.76
CA SER A 241 -6.42 1.06 -8.69
C SER A 241 -6.24 -0.39 -9.16
N VAL A 242 -5.47 -1.15 -8.37
CA VAL A 242 -5.37 -2.60 -8.47
C VAL A 242 -6.31 -3.22 -7.44
N THR A 243 -7.49 -3.64 -7.88
CA THR A 243 -8.49 -4.28 -7.00
C THR A 243 -8.08 -5.68 -6.56
N GLY A 244 -8.56 -6.11 -5.39
CA GLY A 244 -8.31 -7.44 -4.83
C GLY A 244 -6.89 -7.64 -4.31
N SER A 245 -6.10 -6.58 -4.16
CA SER A 245 -4.69 -6.68 -3.79
C SER A 245 -4.48 -7.09 -2.34
N THR A 246 -5.30 -6.60 -1.41
CA THR A 246 -5.29 -7.02 -0.01
C THR A 246 -5.69 -8.49 0.12
N SER A 247 -6.76 -8.92 -0.54
CA SER A 247 -7.18 -10.33 -0.51
C SER A 247 -6.16 -11.25 -1.16
N ARG A 248 -5.53 -10.82 -2.26
CA ARG A 248 -4.43 -11.57 -2.89
C ARG A 248 -3.24 -11.71 -1.95
N ALA A 249 -2.87 -10.67 -1.21
CA ALA A 249 -1.84 -10.74 -0.18
C ALA A 249 -2.21 -11.71 0.95
N ILE A 250 -3.46 -11.69 1.44
CA ILE A 250 -3.93 -12.66 2.46
C ILE A 250 -3.83 -14.10 1.95
N ARG A 251 -4.32 -14.39 0.73
CA ARG A 251 -4.23 -15.75 0.14
C ARG A 251 -2.78 -16.23 0.01
N LEU A 252 -1.90 -15.34 -0.44
CA LEU A 252 -0.48 -15.65 -0.58
C LEU A 252 0.19 -15.90 0.78
N GLY A 253 -0.11 -15.08 1.79
CA GLY A 253 0.37 -15.26 3.15
C GLY A 253 -0.13 -16.55 3.79
N ALA A 254 -1.38 -16.95 3.53
CA ALA A 254 -1.91 -18.23 3.98
C ALA A 254 -1.13 -19.41 3.39
N ALA A 255 -0.82 -19.36 2.10
CA ALA A 255 -0.02 -20.38 1.43
C ALA A 255 1.41 -20.46 1.99
N LEU A 256 2.07 -19.31 2.20
CA LEU A 256 3.40 -19.24 2.79
C LEU A 256 3.43 -19.74 4.24
N ARG A 257 2.44 -19.35 5.05
CA ARG A 257 2.32 -19.78 6.44
C ARG A 257 2.15 -21.29 6.53
N ARG A 258 1.34 -21.87 5.65
CA ARG A 258 1.16 -23.34 5.57
C ARG A 258 2.48 -24.05 5.28
N VAL A 259 3.27 -23.55 4.33
CA VAL A 259 4.61 -24.13 4.04
C VAL A 259 5.55 -24.00 5.24
N GLN A 260 5.49 -22.89 5.99
CA GLN A 260 6.29 -22.72 7.20
C GLN A 260 5.93 -23.72 8.31
N THR A 261 4.65 -24.09 8.43
CA THR A 261 4.17 -24.97 9.50
C THR A 261 4.19 -26.46 9.14
N GLU A 262 3.87 -26.79 7.89
CA GLU A 262 3.70 -28.18 7.41
C GLU A 262 4.88 -28.64 6.54
N GLY A 263 5.77 -27.74 6.14
CA GLY A 263 6.78 -27.99 5.11
C GLY A 263 6.22 -27.92 3.68
N GLY A 264 7.08 -28.15 2.69
CA GLY A 264 6.73 -28.14 1.27
C GLY A 264 7.53 -27.14 0.44
N ASP A 265 7.20 -27.05 -0.85
CA ASP A 265 7.84 -26.13 -1.79
C ASP A 265 7.14 -24.76 -1.77
N ALA A 266 7.82 -23.75 -1.22
CA ALA A 266 7.32 -22.38 -1.16
C ALA A 266 7.06 -21.78 -2.55
N VAL A 267 7.89 -22.09 -3.55
CA VAL A 267 7.73 -21.57 -4.92
C VAL A 267 6.48 -22.16 -5.55
N ALA A 268 6.23 -23.46 -5.37
CA ALA A 268 5.01 -24.12 -5.85
C ALA A 268 3.76 -23.59 -5.14
N ALA A 269 3.83 -23.34 -3.84
CA ALA A 269 2.73 -22.76 -3.07
C ALA A 269 2.40 -21.33 -3.55
N VAL A 270 3.41 -20.49 -3.73
CA VAL A 270 3.25 -19.12 -4.28
C VAL A 270 2.68 -19.16 -5.69
N ARG A 271 3.19 -20.03 -6.57
CA ARG A 271 2.68 -20.21 -7.92
C ARG A 271 1.19 -20.56 -7.93
N THR A 272 0.78 -21.46 -7.05
CA THR A 272 -0.63 -21.87 -6.91
C THR A 272 -1.48 -20.71 -6.40
N ALA A 273 -1.02 -19.98 -5.38
CA ALA A 273 -1.73 -18.84 -4.80
C ALA A 273 -1.89 -17.65 -5.77
N LEU A 274 -1.03 -17.57 -6.79
CA LEU A 274 -1.05 -16.59 -7.87
C LEU A 274 -1.64 -17.16 -9.18
N ASP A 275 -2.44 -18.22 -9.12
CA ASP A 275 -3.14 -18.79 -10.28
C ASP A 275 -2.18 -19.16 -11.44
N GLY A 276 -0.98 -19.61 -11.11
CA GLY A 276 0.08 -19.96 -12.06
C GLY A 276 0.94 -18.79 -12.53
N GLN A 277 0.62 -17.55 -12.16
CA GLN A 277 1.32 -16.33 -12.60
C GLN A 277 2.61 -16.09 -11.80
N LEU A 278 3.61 -16.95 -12.02
CA LEU A 278 4.93 -16.83 -11.41
C LEU A 278 6.01 -17.24 -12.41
N THR A 279 7.01 -16.38 -12.61
CA THR A 279 8.23 -16.71 -13.35
C THR A 279 9.39 -16.74 -12.38
N VAL A 280 10.09 -17.87 -12.30
CA VAL A 280 11.31 -18.00 -11.51
C VAL A 280 12.47 -17.46 -12.34
N LEU A 281 13.07 -16.35 -11.90
CA LEU A 281 14.20 -15.73 -12.60
C LEU A 281 15.53 -16.41 -12.23
N ALA A 282 15.68 -16.80 -10.97
CA ALA A 282 16.87 -17.48 -10.46
C ALA A 282 16.51 -18.31 -9.22
N GLN A 283 17.30 -19.35 -8.95
CA GLN A 283 17.22 -20.16 -7.74
C GLN A 283 18.63 -20.45 -7.24
N GLY A 284 18.85 -20.30 -5.94
CA GLY A 284 20.15 -20.52 -5.32
C GLY A 284 20.17 -20.14 -3.84
N THR A 285 21.36 -20.17 -3.26
CA THR A 285 21.59 -19.76 -1.86
C THR A 285 22.19 -18.36 -1.84
N ILE A 286 21.61 -17.45 -1.06
CA ILE A 286 22.24 -16.15 -0.77
C ILE A 286 23.46 -16.41 0.11
N ARG A 287 24.67 -16.13 -0.41
CA ARG A 287 25.95 -16.35 0.31
C ARG A 287 26.43 -15.10 1.04
N ALA A 288 26.22 -13.93 0.44
CA ALA A 288 26.60 -12.63 0.97
C ALA A 288 25.67 -11.55 0.39
N VAL A 289 25.54 -10.43 1.08
CA VAL A 289 24.87 -9.21 0.60
C VAL A 289 25.88 -8.07 0.75
N GLU A 290 26.25 -7.44 -0.35
CA GLU A 290 27.17 -6.30 -0.38
C GLU A 290 26.38 -5.05 -0.77
N THR A 291 26.49 -3.99 0.03
CA THR A 291 25.89 -2.69 -0.29
C THR A 291 26.97 -1.75 -0.78
N GLU A 292 27.03 -1.50 -2.09
CA GLU A 292 27.87 -0.43 -2.64
C GLU A 292 27.24 0.92 -2.27
N ARG A 293 27.86 1.64 -1.32
CA ARG A 293 27.61 3.07 -1.17
C ARG A 293 28.31 3.77 -2.34
N SER A 294 27.56 4.08 -3.39
CA SER A 294 28.06 4.94 -4.46
C SER A 294 28.59 6.23 -3.83
N ARG A 295 29.92 6.41 -3.83
CA ARG A 295 30.59 7.67 -3.50
C ARG A 295 30.10 8.69 -4.54
N ARG A 296 29.10 9.48 -4.19
CA ARG A 296 28.79 10.68 -4.98
C ARG A 296 29.85 11.71 -4.64
N LEU A 297 30.57 12.14 -5.69
CA LEU A 297 31.50 13.26 -5.71
C LEU A 297 30.79 14.56 -5.28
#